data_AF-A0A8T9B961-F1
#
_entry.id   AF-A0A8T9B961-F1
#
_cell.length_a   1.000
_cell.length_b   1.000
_cell.length_c   1.000
_cell.angle_alpha   90.00
_cell.angle_beta   90.00
_cell.angle_gamma   90.00
#
_symmetry.space_group_name_H-M   'P 1'
#
loop_
_entity.id
_entity.type
_entity.pdbx_description
1 polymer ?
#
loop_
_entity_poly.entity_id
_entity_poly.type
_entity_poly.pdbx_seq_one_letter_code
_entity_poly.pdbx_strand_id
1 'polypeptide(L)'
;MSQLPETSSTSTSSAREPVKFLMPDFTPDTRLRVFGQDFHVHSSYLKLHSAFFRKFLDSPEKEIVATSSGFRYEWVTKVDEDGTWSLVWAGSAEKSGTVSDVGKFTGNQNAEISAFTIVIQAIYNWRFIIKSRAQLCLATELADYYCTLPSLSKSLDGAFGRSPAFCDGIFGNEIELLETAVKLRNAVLYRECMTLLMGPWSKPKYLMIKDKKLKQLAALAHHSICHDVIISQNRLFRNIICRSGEAVNLYRELEREAGGHQTLHNTSLRLPRLCRQLINKPYGEMFESLLTNNLTLFPAAGKAVCGPFSDQAQPGVRGYWCEDYFFCLEIEDDDLPWDVNEQD
;
A
#
# COMPACT_ATOMS: atom_id res chain seq x y z
N MET A 1 37.93 42.63 23.03
CA MET A 1 36.88 42.55 24.08
C MET A 1 35.77 43.50 23.69
N SER A 2 34.69 43.00 23.09
CA SER A 2 33.47 43.78 22.86
C SER A 2 32.31 42.81 23.05
N GLN A 3 31.42 43.18 23.98
CA GLN A 3 30.30 42.36 24.46
C GLN A 3 29.19 42.32 23.41
N LEU A 4 28.67 41.13 23.13
CA LEU A 4 27.41 40.91 22.40
C LEU A 4 26.24 40.99 23.40
N PRO A 5 25.09 41.57 23.02
CA PRO A 5 23.89 41.54 23.84
C PRO A 5 23.18 40.20 23.69
N GLU A 6 22.80 39.64 24.83
CA GLU A 6 21.91 38.48 24.96
C GLU A 6 20.53 38.84 24.40
N THR A 7 20.08 38.11 23.38
CA THR A 7 18.67 38.05 23.02
C THR A 7 18.13 36.68 23.40
N SER A 8 17.42 36.66 24.52
CA SER A 8 16.52 35.60 24.94
C SER A 8 15.37 35.48 23.93
N SER A 9 15.45 34.50 23.02
CA SER A 9 14.32 34.11 22.19
C SER A 9 13.54 33.00 22.90
N THR A 10 12.54 33.39 23.68
CA THR A 10 11.47 32.51 24.14
C THR A 10 10.67 32.06 22.91
N SER A 11 10.85 30.81 22.49
CA SER A 11 10.09 30.20 21.39
C SER A 11 8.66 29.88 21.84
N THR A 12 7.76 30.82 21.61
CA THR A 12 6.32 30.54 21.66
C THR A 12 5.95 29.70 20.44
N SER A 13 5.69 28.41 20.67
CA SER A 13 5.14 27.46 19.69
C SER A 13 3.78 28.00 19.18
N SER A 14 3.72 28.49 17.95
CA SER A 14 2.46 28.88 17.29
C SER A 14 1.52 27.67 17.22
N ALA A 15 0.34 27.77 17.81
CA ALA A 15 -0.67 26.70 17.79
C ALA A 15 -1.11 26.38 16.36
N ARG A 16 -1.23 25.08 16.03
CA ARG A 16 -1.72 24.62 14.72
C ARG A 16 -3.22 24.88 14.59
N GLU A 17 -3.68 25.21 13.38
CA GLU A 17 -5.11 25.34 13.12
C GLU A 17 -5.82 23.98 13.28
N PRO A 18 -6.99 23.93 13.94
CA PRO A 18 -7.76 22.69 14.09
C PRO A 18 -8.27 22.14 12.75
N VAL A 19 -8.14 20.83 12.55
CA VAL A 19 -8.79 20.11 11.43
C VAL A 19 -10.24 19.83 11.82
N LYS A 20 -11.18 20.44 11.09
CA LYS A 20 -12.61 20.34 11.39
C LYS A 20 -13.32 19.42 10.41
N PHE A 21 -13.92 18.34 10.92
CA PHE A 21 -14.77 17.45 10.15
C PHE A 21 -16.21 17.93 10.28
N LEU A 22 -16.66 18.73 9.30
CA LEU A 22 -17.97 19.36 9.31
C LEU A 22 -18.99 18.50 8.57
N MET A 23 -20.20 18.41 9.13
CA MET A 23 -21.36 17.80 8.50
C MET A 23 -22.50 18.83 8.50
N PRO A 24 -23.35 18.88 7.46
CA PRO A 24 -24.51 19.76 7.45
C PRO A 24 -25.36 19.55 8.71
N ASP A 25 -25.69 20.63 9.41
CA ASP A 25 -26.56 20.63 10.60
C ASP A 25 -26.01 19.91 11.86
N PHE A 26 -24.77 19.41 11.83
CA PHE A 26 -24.13 18.79 12.99
C PHE A 26 -22.90 19.58 13.44
N THR A 27 -22.85 19.85 14.75
CA THR A 27 -21.67 20.45 15.40
C THR A 27 -20.77 19.36 15.96
N PRO A 28 -19.45 19.39 15.70
CA PRO A 28 -18.51 18.47 16.33
C PRO A 28 -18.60 18.54 17.86
N ASP A 29 -18.78 17.39 18.51
CA ASP A 29 -18.91 17.25 19.97
C ASP A 29 -17.67 16.62 20.62
N THR A 30 -16.69 16.25 19.81
CA THR A 30 -15.46 15.56 20.23
C THR A 30 -14.23 16.29 19.71
N ARG A 31 -13.26 16.52 20.59
CA ARG A 31 -11.93 17.02 20.25
C ARG A 31 -10.88 15.95 20.55
N LEU A 32 -10.17 15.51 19.52
CA LEU A 32 -9.01 14.64 19.64
C LEU A 32 -7.75 15.47 19.41
N ARG A 33 -6.83 15.50 20.37
CA ARG A 33 -5.55 16.19 20.25
C ARG A 33 -4.42 15.18 20.04
N VAL A 34 -3.92 15.10 18.82
CA VAL A 34 -2.83 14.20 18.42
C VAL A 34 -1.57 15.02 18.22
N PHE A 35 -0.58 14.88 19.11
CA PHE A 35 0.71 15.60 19.06
C PHE A 35 0.56 17.12 18.81
N GLY A 36 -0.41 17.75 19.47
CA GLY A 36 -0.68 19.19 19.35
C GLY A 36 -1.54 19.60 18.15
N GLN A 37 -1.88 18.67 17.24
CA GLN A 37 -2.92 18.88 16.23
C GLN A 37 -4.30 18.54 16.81
N ASP A 38 -5.21 19.50 16.79
CA ASP A 38 -6.60 19.28 17.16
C ASP A 38 -7.42 18.78 15.96
N PHE A 39 -8.26 17.78 16.21
CA PHE A 39 -9.27 17.23 15.31
C PHE A 39 -10.64 17.43 15.95
N HIS A 40 -11.50 18.21 15.31
CA HIS A 40 -12.88 18.41 15.75
C HIS A 40 -13.78 17.45 14.97
N VAL A 41 -14.34 16.47 15.66
CA VAL A 41 -15.09 15.34 15.09
C VAL A 41 -16.38 15.08 15.88
N HIS A 42 -17.24 14.25 15.30
CA HIS A 42 -18.49 13.77 15.88
C HIS A 42 -18.29 12.39 16.51
N SER A 43 -18.67 12.27 17.78
CA SER A 43 -18.63 11.03 18.55
C SER A 43 -19.47 9.93 17.91
N SER A 44 -20.61 10.28 17.29
CA SER A 44 -21.50 9.36 16.59
C SER A 44 -20.79 8.58 15.47
N TYR A 45 -20.00 9.28 14.64
CA TYR A 45 -19.22 8.66 13.56
C TYR A 45 -18.10 7.77 14.10
N LEU A 46 -17.40 8.24 15.13
CA LEU A 46 -16.37 7.43 15.77
C LEU A 46 -16.96 6.12 16.31
N LYS A 47 -18.07 6.15 17.04
CA LYS A 47 -18.71 4.94 17.60
C LYS A 47 -19.30 4.01 16.52
N LEU A 48 -19.77 4.59 15.41
CA LEU A 48 -20.30 3.82 14.29
C LEU A 48 -19.20 2.98 13.64
N HIS A 49 -18.02 3.58 13.40
CA HIS A 49 -16.95 3.01 12.59
C HIS A 49 -15.76 2.44 13.39
N SER A 50 -15.79 2.51 14.73
CA SER A 50 -14.73 2.02 15.60
C SER A 50 -15.31 1.32 16.83
N ALA A 51 -14.98 0.04 16.99
CA ALA A 51 -15.28 -0.71 18.21
C ALA A 51 -14.58 -0.11 19.44
N PHE A 52 -13.37 0.41 19.27
CA PHE A 52 -12.62 1.12 20.30
C PHE A 52 -13.41 2.34 20.82
N PHE A 53 -13.78 3.27 19.94
CA PHE A 53 -14.48 4.49 20.37
C PHE A 53 -15.88 4.18 20.91
N ARG A 54 -16.56 3.16 20.37
CA ARG A 54 -17.84 2.67 20.91
C ARG A 54 -17.74 2.20 22.36
N LYS A 55 -16.67 1.48 22.69
CA LYS A 55 -16.43 0.97 24.05
C LYS A 55 -16.00 2.07 25.01
N PHE A 56 -15.10 2.95 24.57
CA PHE A 56 -14.40 3.85 25.48
C PHE A 56 -14.96 5.26 25.57
N LEU A 57 -15.71 5.78 24.59
CA LEU A 57 -16.20 7.17 24.68
C LEU A 57 -17.18 7.37 25.84
N ASP A 58 -18.06 6.41 26.08
CA ASP A 58 -19.11 6.50 27.11
C ASP A 58 -18.79 5.73 28.40
N SER A 59 -17.52 5.38 28.65
CA SER A 59 -17.15 4.61 29.85
C SER A 59 -17.50 5.40 31.14
N PRO A 60 -18.10 4.74 32.15
CA PRO A 60 -18.67 5.42 33.33
C PRO A 60 -17.64 6.13 34.21
N GLU A 61 -16.36 5.79 34.08
CA GLU A 61 -15.24 6.47 34.75
C GLU A 61 -14.97 7.89 34.20
N LYS A 62 -15.57 8.22 33.05
CA LYS A 62 -15.47 9.52 32.40
C LYS A 62 -16.63 10.38 32.86
N GLU A 63 -16.48 10.99 34.04
CA GLU A 63 -17.38 12.05 34.46
C GLU A 63 -17.46 13.08 33.32
N ILE A 64 -18.67 13.32 32.81
CA ILE A 64 -18.94 14.37 31.82
C ILE A 64 -18.84 15.70 32.58
N VAL A 65 -17.62 16.08 32.93
CA VAL A 65 -17.34 17.42 33.41
C VAL A 65 -17.49 18.32 32.20
N ALA A 66 -18.36 19.33 32.30
CA ALA A 66 -18.47 20.38 31.31
C ALA A 66 -17.07 20.96 31.09
N THR A 67 -16.44 20.59 29.98
CA THR A 67 -15.10 21.06 29.67
C THR A 67 -15.16 22.55 29.38
N SER A 68 -14.12 23.30 29.74
CA SER A 68 -14.04 24.73 29.47
C SER A 68 -14.08 25.07 27.98
N SER A 69 -13.89 24.08 27.10
CA SER A 69 -13.86 24.21 25.64
C SER A 69 -15.22 24.01 24.95
N GLY A 70 -16.24 23.51 25.66
CA GLY A 70 -17.57 23.22 25.10
C GLY A 70 -17.68 21.89 24.34
N PHE A 71 -16.61 21.08 24.26
CA PHE A 71 -16.68 19.73 23.69
C PHE A 71 -17.12 18.70 24.72
N ARG A 72 -18.03 17.80 24.33
CA ARG A 72 -18.50 16.71 25.20
C ARG A 72 -17.39 15.71 25.52
N TYR A 73 -16.54 15.42 24.54
CA TYR A 73 -15.41 14.51 24.70
C TYR A 73 -14.11 15.19 24.32
N GLU A 74 -13.14 15.22 25.24
CA GLU A 74 -11.78 15.68 24.97
C GLU A 74 -10.79 14.55 25.25
N TRP A 75 -9.96 14.27 24.25
CA TRP A 75 -8.92 13.24 24.31
C TRP A 75 -7.59 13.80 23.86
N VAL A 76 -6.53 13.38 24.53
CA VAL A 76 -5.17 13.86 24.30
C VAL A 76 -4.22 12.70 24.09
N THR A 77 -3.12 12.97 23.39
CA THR A 77 -2.02 12.01 23.24
C THR A 77 -1.39 11.72 24.59
N LYS A 78 -1.26 10.45 24.92
CA LYS A 78 -0.38 9.95 25.98
C LYS A 78 0.69 9.08 25.33
N VAL A 79 1.94 9.29 25.72
CA VAL A 79 3.07 8.45 25.32
C VAL A 79 3.29 7.45 26.46
N ASP A 80 3.26 6.16 26.15
CA ASP A 80 3.46 5.08 27.10
C ASP A 80 4.96 4.78 27.28
N GLU A 81 5.32 3.98 28.30
CA GLU A 81 6.73 3.75 28.68
C GLU A 81 7.57 3.07 27.60
N ASP A 82 6.92 2.30 26.73
CA ASP A 82 7.54 1.63 25.59
C ASP A 82 7.78 2.57 24.39
N GLY A 83 7.38 3.84 24.51
CA GLY A 83 7.49 4.84 23.46
C GLY A 83 6.35 4.82 22.43
N THR A 84 5.38 3.92 22.59
CA THR A 84 4.13 3.96 21.82
C THR A 84 3.21 5.07 22.33
N TRP A 85 2.15 5.38 21.59
CA TRP A 85 1.21 6.42 21.99
C TRP A 85 -0.23 5.99 21.77
N SER A 86 -1.12 6.52 22.60
CA SER A 86 -2.55 6.29 22.53
C SER A 86 -3.33 7.55 22.88
N LEU A 87 -4.59 7.61 22.44
CA LEU A 87 -5.53 8.63 22.91
C LEU A 87 -6.07 8.23 24.28
N VAL A 88 -5.99 9.16 25.24
CA VAL A 88 -6.61 9.02 26.58
C VAL A 88 -7.54 10.19 26.88
N TRP A 89 -8.47 9.99 27.81
CA TRP A 89 -9.41 11.03 28.21
C TRP A 89 -8.69 12.18 28.91
N ALA A 90 -8.91 13.42 28.47
CA ALA A 90 -8.15 14.59 28.94
C ALA A 90 -8.19 14.77 30.47
N GLY A 91 -9.35 14.60 31.10
CA GLY A 91 -9.45 14.76 32.56
C GLY A 91 -8.70 13.69 33.38
N SER A 92 -8.34 12.55 32.78
CA SER A 92 -7.47 11.57 33.44
C SER A 92 -6.01 12.01 33.39
N ALA A 93 -5.59 12.65 32.31
CA ALA A 93 -4.25 13.23 32.17
C ALA A 93 -4.03 14.42 33.10
N GLU A 94 -5.07 15.24 33.34
CA GLU A 94 -5.02 16.34 34.32
C GLU A 94 -4.91 15.82 35.76
N LYS A 95 -5.65 14.77 36.11
CA LYS A 95 -5.60 14.14 37.44
C LYS A 95 -4.25 13.46 37.74
N SER A 96 -3.56 12.93 36.73
CA SER A 96 -2.22 12.36 36.88
C SER A 96 -1.08 13.37 36.81
N GLY A 97 -1.37 14.67 36.59
CA GLY A 97 -0.35 15.71 36.47
C GLY A 97 0.51 15.61 35.20
N THR A 98 0.15 14.74 34.26
CA THR A 98 0.87 14.53 32.99
C THR A 98 0.43 15.55 31.95
N VAL A 99 0.74 16.82 32.20
CA VAL A 99 0.64 17.86 31.19
C VAL A 99 1.78 17.65 30.19
N SER A 100 1.44 17.08 29.04
CA SER A 100 2.24 17.03 27.80
C SER A 100 3.48 16.11 27.80
N ASP A 101 3.28 14.81 28.07
CA ASP A 101 4.27 13.74 27.78
C ASP A 101 4.62 13.58 26.29
N VAL A 102 4.00 14.37 25.41
CA VAL A 102 4.30 14.45 23.98
C VAL A 102 5.80 14.63 23.69
N GLY A 103 6.53 15.34 24.56
CA GLY A 103 7.99 15.52 24.42
C GLY A 103 8.83 14.25 24.60
N LYS A 104 8.26 13.19 25.19
CA LYS A 104 8.92 11.88 25.34
C LYS A 104 8.85 11.04 24.06
N PHE A 105 7.96 11.36 23.13
CA PHE A 105 7.85 10.63 21.88
C PHE A 105 9.07 10.89 21.00
N THR A 106 9.82 9.83 20.72
CA THR A 106 11.05 9.89 19.90
C THR A 106 10.78 9.71 18.41
N GLY A 107 9.55 9.32 18.04
CA GLY A 107 9.13 9.15 16.66
C GLY A 107 8.79 10.47 15.95
N ASN A 108 8.41 10.37 14.67
CA ASN A 108 8.04 11.53 13.87
C ASN A 108 6.57 11.92 14.10
N GLN A 109 6.34 12.88 14.99
CA GLN A 109 5.01 13.40 15.32
C GLN A 109 4.19 13.84 14.08
N ASN A 110 4.84 14.42 13.07
CA ASN A 110 4.14 14.84 11.85
C ASN A 110 3.70 13.64 11.00
N ALA A 111 4.47 12.54 11.00
CA ALA A 111 4.06 11.31 10.34
C ALA A 111 2.85 10.69 11.05
N GLU A 112 2.85 10.64 12.38
CA GLU A 112 1.72 10.16 13.20
C GLU A 112 0.45 10.98 12.96
N ILE A 113 0.54 12.31 13.03
CA ILE A 113 -0.58 13.21 12.73
C ILE A 113 -1.10 12.96 11.32
N SER A 114 -0.19 12.82 10.35
CA SER A 114 -0.58 12.65 8.96
C SER A 114 -1.25 11.29 8.70
N ALA A 115 -0.80 10.22 9.35
CA ALA A 115 -1.41 8.90 9.26
C ALA A 115 -2.75 8.85 10.00
N PHE A 116 -2.83 9.44 11.20
CA PHE A 116 -4.09 9.57 11.95
C PHE A 116 -5.13 10.38 11.19
N THR A 117 -4.71 11.42 10.46
CA THR A 117 -5.62 12.20 9.58
C THR A 117 -6.27 11.31 8.52
N ILE A 118 -5.53 10.37 7.91
CA ILE A 118 -6.07 9.40 6.96
C ILE A 118 -7.11 8.49 7.64
N VAL A 119 -6.84 8.01 8.85
CA VAL A 119 -7.79 7.17 9.60
C VAL A 119 -9.10 7.92 9.86
N ILE A 120 -9.04 9.18 10.33
CA ILE A 120 -10.24 9.98 10.53
C ILE A 120 -10.95 10.27 9.20
N GLN A 121 -10.21 10.62 8.13
CA GLN A 121 -10.80 10.81 6.81
C GLN A 121 -11.53 9.55 6.31
N ALA A 122 -10.96 8.36 6.55
CA ALA A 122 -11.59 7.10 6.19
C ALA A 122 -12.88 6.84 6.98
N ILE A 123 -12.92 7.13 8.29
CA ILE A 123 -14.15 7.06 9.11
C ILE A 123 -15.26 7.94 8.53
N TYR A 124 -14.91 9.10 7.99
CA TYR A 124 -15.87 10.05 7.39
C TYR A 124 -16.17 9.77 5.92
N ASN A 125 -15.55 8.75 5.32
CA ASN A 125 -15.56 8.53 3.87
C ASN A 125 -15.13 9.79 3.07
N TRP A 126 -14.18 10.54 3.62
CA TRP A 126 -13.61 11.72 3.00
C TRP A 126 -12.45 11.35 2.08
N ARG A 127 -12.25 12.17 1.05
CA ARG A 127 -11.17 11.97 0.08
C ARG A 127 -9.82 12.27 0.73
N PHE A 128 -8.85 11.38 0.53
CA PHE A 128 -7.47 11.58 0.94
C PHE A 128 -6.48 11.16 -0.14
N ILE A 129 -5.23 11.58 0.04
CA ILE A 129 -4.08 11.24 -0.81
C ILE A 129 -3.07 10.49 0.05
N ILE A 130 -2.59 9.37 -0.47
CA ILE A 130 -1.51 8.58 0.11
C ILE A 130 -0.20 9.12 -0.46
N LYS A 131 0.67 9.62 0.43
CA LYS A 131 1.94 10.26 0.06
C LYS A 131 3.09 9.26 -0.06
N SER A 132 3.05 8.17 0.69
CA SER A 132 4.14 7.18 0.73
C SER A 132 3.70 5.85 1.34
N ARG A 133 4.49 4.79 1.10
CA ARG A 133 4.28 3.49 1.74
C ARG A 133 4.28 3.57 3.27
N ALA A 134 5.24 4.30 3.85
CA ALA A 134 5.35 4.46 5.30
C ALA A 134 4.10 5.12 5.90
N GLN A 135 3.48 6.06 5.20
CA GLN A 135 2.24 6.69 5.65
C GLN A 135 1.06 5.71 5.65
N LEU A 136 0.93 4.87 4.61
CA LEU A 136 -0.12 3.85 4.55
C LEU A 136 0.08 2.76 5.60
N CYS A 137 1.31 2.26 5.77
CA CYS A 137 1.63 1.28 6.81
C CYS A 137 1.27 1.83 8.20
N LEU A 138 1.68 3.07 8.51
CA LEU A 138 1.37 3.69 9.79
C LEU A 138 -0.13 3.94 9.98
N ALA A 139 -0.85 4.38 8.94
CA ALA A 139 -2.30 4.52 8.99
C ALA A 139 -3.01 3.18 9.22
N THR A 140 -2.45 2.09 8.69
CA THR A 140 -2.97 0.72 8.89
C THR A 140 -2.77 0.26 10.33
N GLU A 141 -1.60 0.51 10.92
CA GLU A 141 -1.35 0.20 12.34
C GLU A 141 -2.27 1.00 13.27
N LEU A 142 -2.45 2.30 13.00
CA LEU A 142 -3.40 3.13 13.75
C LEU A 142 -4.84 2.65 13.54
N ALA A 143 -5.20 2.26 12.32
CA ALA A 143 -6.54 1.76 12.02
C ALA A 143 -6.82 0.44 12.75
N ASP A 144 -5.84 -0.45 12.84
CA ASP A 144 -5.94 -1.69 13.62
C ASP A 144 -6.14 -1.40 15.11
N TYR A 145 -5.27 -0.56 15.69
CA TYR A 145 -5.36 -0.16 17.09
C TYR A 145 -6.71 0.49 17.45
N TYR A 146 -7.18 1.42 16.62
CA TYR A 146 -8.48 2.08 16.80
C TYR A 146 -9.65 1.29 16.20
N CYS A 147 -9.45 0.04 15.78
CA CYS A 147 -10.47 -0.86 15.24
C CYS A 147 -11.30 -0.25 14.09
N THR A 148 -10.62 0.30 13.09
CA THR A 148 -11.16 1.03 11.93
C THR A 148 -10.61 0.52 10.59
N LEU A 149 -9.95 -0.64 10.57
CA LEU A 149 -9.45 -1.28 9.34
C LEU A 149 -10.52 -1.36 8.22
N PRO A 150 -11.79 -1.73 8.49
CA PRO A 150 -12.81 -1.75 7.44
C PRO A 150 -13.06 -0.39 6.79
N SER A 151 -13.03 0.68 7.57
CA SER A 151 -13.24 2.05 7.06
C SER A 151 -12.07 2.49 6.19
N LEU A 152 -10.84 2.19 6.62
CA LEU A 152 -9.64 2.48 5.84
C LEU A 152 -9.63 1.68 4.54
N SER A 153 -9.82 0.35 4.61
CA SER A 153 -9.80 -0.55 3.46
C SER A 153 -10.79 -0.14 2.36
N LYS A 154 -12.06 0.13 2.73
CA LYS A 154 -13.11 0.57 1.79
C LYS A 154 -12.80 1.90 1.10
N SER A 155 -11.99 2.76 1.73
CA SER A 155 -11.65 4.08 1.20
C SER A 155 -10.48 4.04 0.20
N LEU A 156 -9.71 2.94 0.15
CA LEU A 156 -8.46 2.87 -0.60
C LEU A 156 -8.63 2.90 -2.11
N ASP A 157 -9.67 2.25 -2.65
CA ASP A 157 -9.89 2.22 -4.11
C ASP A 157 -10.03 3.65 -4.67
N GLY A 158 -10.76 4.51 -3.96
CA GLY A 158 -10.87 5.92 -4.30
C GLY A 158 -9.59 6.73 -4.01
N ALA A 159 -8.79 6.31 -3.05
CA ALA A 159 -7.53 6.97 -2.69
C ALA A 159 -6.41 6.68 -3.70
N PHE A 160 -6.31 5.45 -4.23
CA PHE A 160 -5.29 5.08 -5.22
C PHE A 160 -5.36 5.95 -6.46
N GLY A 161 -6.57 6.19 -7.00
CA GLY A 161 -6.75 7.09 -8.16
C GLY A 161 -6.32 8.55 -7.93
N ARG A 162 -6.17 8.99 -6.67
CA ARG A 162 -5.68 10.33 -6.31
C ARG A 162 -4.22 10.34 -5.88
N SER A 163 -3.59 9.17 -5.84
CA SER A 163 -2.26 8.96 -5.27
C SER A 163 -1.31 8.29 -6.28
N PRO A 164 -1.15 8.84 -7.50
CA PRO A 164 -0.33 8.21 -8.55
C PRO A 164 1.12 8.01 -8.11
N ALA A 165 1.71 8.97 -7.37
CA ALA A 165 3.06 8.86 -6.84
C ALA A 165 3.21 7.72 -5.80
N PHE A 166 2.14 7.42 -5.04
CA PHE A 166 2.13 6.26 -4.17
C PHE A 166 2.03 4.96 -4.97
N CYS A 167 1.15 4.92 -5.97
CA CYS A 167 0.99 3.75 -6.85
C CYS A 167 2.32 3.40 -7.53
N ASP A 168 3.03 4.38 -8.09
CA ASP A 168 4.39 4.17 -8.63
C ASP A 168 5.35 3.59 -7.58
N GLY A 169 5.24 4.07 -6.34
CA GLY A 169 6.04 3.62 -5.20
C GLY A 169 5.70 2.22 -4.68
N ILE A 170 4.67 1.54 -5.21
CA ILE A 170 4.41 0.13 -4.90
C ILE A 170 5.59 -0.72 -5.40
N PHE A 171 6.11 -0.42 -6.59
CA PHE A 171 7.29 -1.08 -7.12
C PHE A 171 8.50 -0.82 -6.22
N GLY A 172 9.18 -1.89 -5.83
CA GLY A 172 10.29 -1.86 -4.87
C GLY A 172 9.88 -1.92 -3.40
N ASN A 173 8.58 -1.81 -3.07
CA ASN A 173 8.04 -1.91 -1.71
C ASN A 173 6.99 -3.03 -1.58
N GLU A 174 6.95 -3.97 -2.53
CA GLU A 174 5.86 -4.93 -2.69
C GLU A 174 5.69 -5.85 -1.48
N ILE A 175 6.77 -6.25 -0.82
CA ILE A 175 6.72 -7.18 0.32
C ILE A 175 6.04 -6.53 1.53
N GLU A 176 6.42 -5.29 1.87
CA GLU A 176 5.85 -4.56 3.01
C GLU A 176 4.39 -4.16 2.73
N LEU A 177 4.09 -3.78 1.49
CA LEU A 177 2.73 -3.46 1.07
C LEU A 177 1.85 -4.69 0.92
N LEU A 178 2.41 -5.87 0.65
CA LEU A 178 1.65 -7.14 0.68
C LEU A 178 1.14 -7.44 2.10
N GLU A 179 1.99 -7.30 3.11
CA GLU A 179 1.60 -7.48 4.52
C GLU A 179 0.50 -6.48 4.91
N THR A 180 0.67 -5.22 4.48
CA THR A 180 -0.33 -4.16 4.67
C THR A 180 -1.66 -4.49 3.97
N ALA A 181 -1.61 -5.00 2.74
CA ALA A 181 -2.78 -5.41 1.96
C ALA A 181 -3.56 -6.55 2.63
N VAL A 182 -2.84 -7.53 3.20
CA VAL A 182 -3.43 -8.64 3.96
C VAL A 182 -4.12 -8.13 5.21
N LYS A 183 -3.47 -7.25 5.97
CA LYS A 183 -4.04 -6.65 7.19
C LYS A 183 -5.29 -5.82 6.91
N LEU A 184 -5.30 -5.10 5.79
CA LEU A 184 -6.46 -4.33 5.33
C LEU A 184 -7.52 -5.18 4.62
N ARG A 185 -7.22 -6.43 4.29
CA ARG A 185 -8.04 -7.25 3.37
C ARG A 185 -8.37 -6.53 2.06
N ASN A 186 -7.42 -5.75 1.53
CA ASN A 186 -7.61 -4.98 0.30
C ASN A 186 -7.15 -5.79 -0.93
N ALA A 187 -8.12 -6.30 -1.70
CA ALA A 187 -7.87 -7.19 -2.83
C ALA A 187 -7.05 -6.52 -3.95
N VAL A 188 -7.33 -5.25 -4.26
CA VAL A 188 -6.61 -4.50 -5.31
C VAL A 188 -5.12 -4.44 -4.97
N LEU A 189 -4.75 -3.89 -3.81
CA LEU A 189 -3.35 -3.77 -3.41
C LEU A 189 -2.65 -5.14 -3.30
N TYR A 190 -3.37 -6.18 -2.85
CA TYR A 190 -2.84 -7.53 -2.78
C TYR A 190 -2.50 -8.09 -4.15
N ARG A 191 -3.42 -8.01 -5.12
CA ARG A 191 -3.21 -8.48 -6.50
C ARG A 191 -2.05 -7.74 -7.18
N GLU A 192 -1.92 -6.43 -6.96
CA GLU A 192 -0.79 -5.63 -7.46
C GLU A 192 0.54 -6.13 -6.89
N CYS A 193 0.63 -6.26 -5.56
CA CYS A 193 1.86 -6.67 -4.90
C CYS A 193 2.23 -8.10 -5.31
N MET A 194 1.28 -9.03 -5.34
CA MET A 194 1.51 -10.41 -5.76
C MET A 194 2.00 -10.50 -7.20
N THR A 195 1.38 -9.78 -8.13
CA THR A 195 1.79 -9.76 -9.54
C THR A 195 3.22 -9.25 -9.70
N LEU A 196 3.57 -8.15 -9.03
CA LEU A 196 4.93 -7.59 -9.08
C LEU A 196 5.97 -8.49 -8.41
N LEU A 197 5.60 -9.28 -7.39
CA LEU A 197 6.49 -10.21 -6.70
C LEU A 197 6.89 -11.43 -7.54
N MET A 198 6.13 -11.74 -8.59
CA MET A 198 6.46 -12.83 -9.51
C MET A 198 7.70 -12.53 -10.36
N GLY A 199 8.06 -11.26 -10.53
CA GLY A 199 9.23 -10.84 -11.27
C GLY A 199 10.37 -10.28 -10.41
N PRO A 200 11.57 -10.06 -10.99
CA PRO A 200 11.96 -10.47 -12.35
C PRO A 200 11.92 -12.00 -12.52
N TRP A 201 11.55 -12.51 -13.69
CA TRP A 201 11.41 -13.94 -13.98
C TRP A 201 12.70 -14.73 -13.71
N SER A 202 13.84 -14.12 -14.02
CA SER A 202 15.16 -14.69 -13.72
C SER A 202 15.45 -14.80 -12.22
N LYS A 203 14.81 -13.96 -11.39
CA LYS A 203 15.01 -13.92 -9.94
C LYS A 203 13.74 -13.39 -9.23
N PRO A 204 12.68 -14.21 -9.11
CA PRO A 204 11.40 -13.77 -8.58
C PRO A 204 11.53 -13.22 -7.15
N LYS A 205 10.96 -12.03 -6.90
CA LYS A 205 11.05 -11.36 -5.60
C LYS A 205 10.33 -12.11 -4.49
N TYR A 206 9.31 -12.92 -4.79
CA TYR A 206 8.58 -13.69 -3.77
C TYR A 206 9.48 -14.61 -2.92
N LEU A 207 10.66 -15.00 -3.44
CA LEU A 207 11.64 -15.80 -2.71
C LEU A 207 12.18 -15.08 -1.46
N MET A 208 12.08 -13.75 -1.41
CA MET A 208 12.51 -12.90 -0.31
C MET A 208 11.45 -12.73 0.80
N ILE A 209 10.23 -13.21 0.59
CA ILE A 209 9.17 -13.17 1.61
C ILE A 209 9.60 -13.99 2.83
N LYS A 210 9.45 -13.41 4.02
CA LYS A 210 9.80 -14.06 5.29
C LYS A 210 8.66 -14.91 5.84
N ASP A 211 7.43 -14.40 5.74
CA ASP A 211 6.24 -15.13 6.19
C ASP A 211 6.07 -16.41 5.35
N LYS A 212 6.00 -17.57 6.02
CA LYS A 212 5.95 -18.86 5.35
C LYS A 212 4.65 -19.08 4.59
N LYS A 213 3.52 -18.61 5.11
CA LYS A 213 2.20 -18.79 4.50
C LYS A 213 2.10 -17.93 3.24
N LEU A 214 2.48 -16.65 3.33
CA LEU A 214 2.50 -15.74 2.19
C LEU A 214 3.50 -16.21 1.12
N LYS A 215 4.67 -16.71 1.52
CA LYS A 215 5.65 -17.28 0.59
C LYS A 215 5.10 -18.51 -0.15
N GLN A 216 4.34 -19.37 0.52
CA GLN A 216 3.69 -20.52 -0.10
C GLN A 216 2.62 -20.09 -1.11
N LEU A 217 1.76 -19.13 -0.75
CA LEU A 217 0.77 -18.57 -1.67
C LEU A 217 1.43 -17.95 -2.90
N ALA A 218 2.51 -17.18 -2.69
CA ALA A 218 3.26 -16.58 -3.79
C ALA A 218 3.98 -17.63 -4.67
N ALA A 219 4.44 -18.75 -4.09
CA ALA A 219 4.98 -19.86 -4.86
C ALA A 219 3.91 -20.54 -5.73
N LEU A 220 2.69 -20.73 -5.22
CA LEU A 220 1.56 -21.26 -5.99
C LEU A 220 1.19 -20.33 -7.15
N ALA A 221 1.10 -19.02 -6.89
CA ALA A 221 0.90 -18.00 -7.92
C ALA A 221 2.02 -18.00 -8.97
N HIS A 222 3.28 -18.18 -8.57
CA HIS A 222 4.37 -18.29 -9.53
C HIS A 222 4.27 -19.58 -10.37
N HIS A 223 3.83 -20.69 -9.75
CA HIS A 223 3.65 -21.95 -10.45
C HIS A 223 2.54 -21.90 -11.51
N SER A 224 1.46 -21.13 -11.31
CA SER A 224 0.44 -20.96 -12.34
C SER A 224 1.00 -20.29 -13.59
N ILE A 225 1.84 -19.25 -13.43
CA ILE A 225 2.56 -18.63 -14.56
C ILE A 225 3.53 -19.63 -15.21
N CYS A 226 4.28 -20.41 -14.42
CA CYS A 226 5.15 -21.47 -14.95
C CYS A 226 4.38 -22.47 -15.80
N HIS A 227 3.19 -22.86 -15.36
CA HIS A 227 2.33 -23.79 -16.09
C HIS A 227 1.95 -23.21 -17.47
N ASP A 228 1.54 -21.94 -17.52
CA ASP A 228 1.17 -21.28 -18.78
C ASP A 228 2.36 -21.08 -19.72
N VAL A 229 3.53 -20.79 -19.15
CA VAL A 229 4.80 -20.76 -19.90
C VAL A 229 5.08 -22.12 -20.54
N ILE A 230 4.97 -23.21 -19.77
CA ILE A 230 5.22 -24.58 -20.26
C ILE A 230 4.23 -24.95 -21.35
N ILE A 231 2.94 -24.61 -21.21
CA ILE A 231 1.93 -24.84 -22.24
C ILE A 231 2.29 -24.10 -23.53
N SER A 232 2.62 -22.81 -23.42
CA SER A 232 2.95 -21.95 -24.56
C SER A 232 4.19 -22.44 -25.29
N GLN A 233 5.24 -22.82 -24.56
CA GLN A 233 6.46 -23.40 -25.12
C GLN A 233 6.19 -24.74 -25.81
N ASN A 234 5.42 -25.65 -25.19
CA ASN A 234 5.08 -26.93 -25.81
C ASN A 234 4.28 -26.77 -27.10
N ARG A 235 3.36 -25.81 -27.15
CA ARG A 235 2.62 -25.46 -28.38
C ARG A 235 3.56 -24.93 -29.46
N LEU A 236 4.50 -24.05 -29.10
CA LEU A 236 5.50 -23.54 -30.02
C LEU A 236 6.37 -24.69 -30.60
N PHE A 237 6.90 -25.57 -29.74
CA PHE A 237 7.73 -26.69 -30.17
C PHE A 237 6.97 -27.63 -31.12
N ARG A 238 5.71 -27.97 -30.83
CA ARG A 238 4.89 -28.81 -31.72
C ARG A 238 4.70 -28.17 -33.09
N ASN A 239 4.39 -26.87 -33.14
CA ASN A 239 4.21 -26.16 -34.41
C ASN A 239 5.49 -26.14 -35.24
N ILE A 240 6.63 -25.94 -34.60
CA ILE A 240 7.94 -25.94 -35.27
C ILE A 240 8.31 -27.32 -35.81
N ILE A 241 8.08 -28.39 -35.04
CA ILE A 241 8.34 -29.77 -35.50
C ILE A 241 7.49 -30.10 -36.72
N CYS A 242 6.24 -29.64 -36.75
CA CYS A 242 5.32 -29.90 -37.86
C CYS A 242 5.60 -29.07 -39.13
N ARG A 243 6.41 -28.00 -39.05
CA ARG A 243 6.68 -27.07 -40.17
C ARG A 243 8.19 -27.00 -40.46
N SER A 244 8.64 -27.72 -41.48
CA SER A 244 10.06 -27.72 -41.86
C SER A 244 10.53 -26.31 -42.28
N GLY A 245 11.60 -25.81 -41.64
CA GLY A 245 12.21 -24.49 -41.93
C GLY A 245 12.01 -23.41 -40.86
N GLU A 246 10.98 -23.49 -40.01
CA GLU A 246 10.73 -22.49 -38.95
C GLU A 246 11.69 -22.63 -37.74
N ALA A 247 12.23 -23.84 -37.52
CA ALA A 247 13.14 -24.14 -36.41
C ALA A 247 14.43 -23.28 -36.45
N VAL A 248 14.99 -23.07 -37.63
CA VAL A 248 16.22 -22.28 -37.81
C VAL A 248 16.00 -20.81 -37.47
N ASN A 249 14.81 -20.28 -37.78
CA ASN A 249 14.47 -18.89 -37.46
C ASN A 249 14.27 -18.68 -35.95
N LEU A 250 13.56 -19.60 -35.27
CA LEU A 250 13.44 -19.54 -33.81
C LEU A 250 14.81 -19.65 -33.14
N TYR A 251 15.65 -20.59 -33.59
CA TYR A 251 16.99 -20.77 -33.02
C TYR A 251 17.82 -19.49 -33.11
N ARG A 252 17.80 -18.80 -34.28
CA ARG A 252 18.48 -17.52 -34.45
C ARG A 252 17.95 -16.42 -33.53
N GLU A 253 16.65 -16.42 -33.23
CA GLU A 253 16.04 -15.47 -32.29
C GLU A 253 16.41 -15.77 -30.84
N LEU A 254 16.41 -17.04 -30.44
CA LEU A 254 16.93 -17.51 -29.15
C LEU A 254 18.40 -17.11 -28.98
N GLU A 255 19.23 -17.31 -30.00
CA GLU A 255 20.63 -16.89 -29.99
C GLU A 255 20.77 -15.37 -29.86
N ARG A 256 19.94 -14.58 -30.55
CA ARG A 256 19.95 -13.11 -30.43
C ARG A 256 19.62 -12.66 -29.01
N GLU A 257 18.66 -13.32 -28.36
CA GLU A 257 18.29 -13.00 -26.96
C GLU A 257 19.33 -13.50 -25.95
N ALA A 258 19.99 -14.62 -26.23
CA ALA A 258 21.13 -15.13 -25.46
C ALA A 258 22.47 -14.40 -25.76
N GLY A 259 22.44 -13.25 -26.44
CA GLY A 259 23.63 -12.42 -26.68
C GLY A 259 24.59 -12.93 -27.77
N GLY A 260 24.15 -13.82 -28.65
CA GLY A 260 24.93 -14.38 -29.75
C GLY A 260 25.73 -15.64 -29.41
N HIS A 261 26.39 -16.22 -30.42
CA HIS A 261 27.06 -17.54 -30.40
C HIS A 261 28.13 -17.76 -29.29
N GLN A 262 28.50 -16.74 -28.50
CA GLN A 262 29.58 -16.84 -27.51
C GLN A 262 29.12 -17.03 -26.06
N THR A 263 27.81 -16.99 -25.75
CA THR A 263 27.35 -16.93 -24.34
C THR A 263 26.14 -17.80 -23.97
N LEU A 264 25.82 -18.85 -24.72
CA LEU A 264 24.75 -19.80 -24.33
C LEU A 264 24.95 -20.44 -22.95
N HIS A 265 26.18 -20.45 -22.43
CA HIS A 265 26.48 -20.98 -21.09
C HIS A 265 26.33 -19.97 -19.95
N ASN A 266 26.12 -18.67 -20.20
CA ASN A 266 26.14 -17.65 -19.12
C ASN A 266 25.22 -16.43 -19.31
N THR A 267 24.34 -16.43 -20.31
CA THR A 267 23.31 -15.37 -20.46
C THR A 267 21.96 -15.87 -19.97
N SER A 268 21.42 -15.17 -18.96
CA SER A 268 20.06 -15.42 -18.48
C SER A 268 19.07 -14.97 -19.55
N LEU A 269 18.43 -15.93 -20.22
CA LEU A 269 17.38 -15.69 -21.19
C LEU A 269 16.21 -14.97 -20.50
N ARG A 270 15.90 -13.75 -20.93
CA ARG A 270 14.73 -12.99 -20.45
C ARG A 270 13.49 -13.46 -21.16
N LEU A 271 12.82 -14.45 -20.58
CA LEU A 271 11.70 -15.13 -21.21
C LEU A 271 10.54 -14.19 -21.58
N PRO A 272 10.11 -13.24 -20.73
CA PRO A 272 9.05 -12.28 -21.11
C PRO A 272 9.40 -11.47 -22.36
N ARG A 273 10.66 -11.04 -22.48
CA ARG A 273 11.16 -10.31 -23.66
C ARG A 273 11.16 -11.17 -24.92
N LEU A 274 11.55 -12.44 -24.80
CA LEU A 274 11.45 -13.36 -25.93
C LEU A 274 9.98 -13.50 -26.37
N CYS A 275 9.06 -13.82 -25.45
CA CYS A 275 7.62 -13.91 -25.74
C CYS A 275 7.10 -12.66 -26.46
N ARG A 276 7.51 -11.47 -26.01
CA ARG A 276 7.16 -10.20 -26.65
C ARG A 276 7.64 -10.10 -28.10
N GLN A 277 8.84 -10.57 -28.42
CA GLN A 277 9.35 -10.55 -29.79
C GLN A 277 8.62 -11.54 -30.70
N LEU A 278 8.17 -12.65 -30.12
CA LEU A 278 7.45 -13.71 -30.81
C LEU A 278 5.99 -13.33 -31.12
N ILE A 279 5.42 -12.32 -30.46
CA ILE A 279 4.00 -11.92 -30.60
C ILE A 279 3.61 -11.53 -32.03
N ASN A 280 4.53 -10.94 -32.80
CA ASN A 280 4.27 -10.49 -34.17
C ASN A 280 4.62 -11.56 -35.23
N LYS A 281 4.75 -12.82 -34.81
CA LYS A 281 5.11 -13.96 -35.66
C LYS A 281 3.92 -14.88 -35.85
N PRO A 282 3.98 -15.86 -36.78
CA PRO A 282 2.87 -16.79 -37.02
C PRO A 282 2.43 -17.62 -35.81
N TYR A 283 3.23 -17.68 -34.75
CA TYR A 283 2.94 -18.38 -33.49
C TYR A 283 2.68 -17.43 -32.31
N GLY A 284 2.50 -16.13 -32.58
CA GLY A 284 2.34 -15.09 -31.57
C GLY A 284 1.14 -15.30 -30.64
N GLU A 285 0.03 -15.81 -31.17
CA GLU A 285 -1.20 -16.14 -30.42
C GLU A 285 -0.94 -17.03 -29.19
N MET A 286 0.12 -17.85 -29.22
CA MET A 286 0.48 -18.73 -28.11
C MET A 286 1.02 -17.97 -26.90
N PHE A 287 1.45 -16.72 -27.08
CA PHE A 287 2.08 -15.89 -26.04
C PHE A 287 1.19 -14.74 -25.58
N GLU A 288 0.01 -14.55 -26.17
CA GLU A 288 -0.87 -13.42 -25.84
C GLU A 288 -1.25 -13.41 -24.37
N SER A 289 -1.67 -14.55 -23.81
CA SER A 289 -2.05 -14.65 -22.39
C SER A 289 -0.88 -14.31 -21.45
N LEU A 290 0.34 -14.75 -21.78
CA LEU A 290 1.55 -14.46 -21.00
C LEU A 290 1.92 -12.98 -21.04
N LEU A 291 1.52 -12.25 -22.08
CA LEU A 291 1.81 -10.84 -22.26
C LEU A 291 0.68 -9.92 -21.81
N THR A 292 -0.40 -10.47 -21.24
CA THR A 292 -1.46 -9.69 -20.60
C THR A 292 -0.89 -8.92 -19.40
N ASN A 293 -1.37 -7.68 -19.21
CA ASN A 293 -1.07 -6.88 -18.03
C ASN A 293 -2.30 -6.81 -17.12
N ASN A 294 -2.25 -7.54 -16.01
CA ASN A 294 -3.30 -7.56 -14.99
C ASN A 294 -3.06 -6.53 -13.86
N LEU A 295 -2.05 -5.65 -13.98
CA LEU A 295 -1.89 -4.52 -13.07
C LEU A 295 -2.96 -3.47 -13.37
N THR A 296 -3.72 -3.13 -12.34
CA THR A 296 -4.81 -2.14 -12.33
C THR A 296 -4.37 -0.77 -11.83
N LEU A 297 -3.41 -0.72 -10.89
CA LEU A 297 -2.84 0.52 -10.37
C LEU A 297 -1.70 1.07 -11.25
N PHE A 298 -1.20 0.27 -12.19
CA PHE A 298 -0.24 0.65 -13.22
C PHE A 298 -0.87 0.46 -14.61
N PRO A 299 -1.79 1.34 -15.04
CA PRO A 299 -2.46 1.11 -16.30
C PRO A 299 -1.48 1.28 -17.47
N ALA A 300 -1.58 0.39 -18.45
CA ALA A 300 -0.82 0.48 -19.70
C ALA A 300 -1.05 1.84 -20.41
N ALA A 301 -0.04 2.32 -21.14
CA ALA A 301 -0.02 3.53 -21.95
C ALA A 301 -1.41 3.95 -22.47
N GLY A 302 -1.90 5.12 -22.06
CA GLY A 302 -3.13 5.72 -22.60
C GLY A 302 -4.28 5.88 -21.61
N LYS A 303 -4.17 5.39 -20.37
CA LYS A 303 -5.04 5.82 -19.25
C LYS A 303 -4.22 6.75 -18.37
N ALA A 304 -4.65 8.01 -18.28
CA ALA A 304 -3.96 9.09 -17.60
C ALA A 304 -3.60 8.76 -16.13
N VAL A 305 -2.40 8.22 -15.91
CA VAL A 305 -1.75 8.17 -14.61
C VAL A 305 -0.34 8.67 -14.83
N CYS A 306 -0.07 9.91 -14.44
CA CYS A 306 1.22 10.56 -14.59
C CYS A 306 2.22 9.99 -13.57
N GLY A 307 3.11 9.12 -14.05
CA GLY A 307 4.20 8.51 -13.31
C GLY A 307 5.26 8.00 -14.30
N PRO A 308 6.57 8.06 -13.99
CA PRO A 308 7.60 7.55 -14.91
C PRO A 308 7.52 6.03 -15.12
N PHE A 309 6.75 5.31 -14.30
CA PHE A 309 6.59 3.85 -14.35
C PHE A 309 5.23 3.38 -14.88
N SER A 310 4.15 4.13 -14.65
CA SER A 310 2.76 3.75 -14.96
C SER A 310 2.50 3.64 -16.46
N ASP A 311 2.88 4.63 -17.27
CA ASP A 311 2.60 4.67 -18.72
C ASP A 311 3.31 3.54 -19.52
N GLN A 312 4.14 2.71 -18.87
CA GLN A 312 5.06 1.77 -19.52
C GLN A 312 5.09 0.37 -18.90
N ALA A 313 4.21 0.06 -17.95
CA ALA A 313 4.09 -1.29 -17.41
C ALA A 313 3.54 -2.23 -18.50
N GLN A 314 4.44 -2.82 -19.27
CA GLN A 314 4.08 -3.87 -20.20
C GLN A 314 5.16 -4.97 -20.17
N PRO A 315 4.78 -6.26 -20.19
CA PRO A 315 5.73 -7.34 -20.02
C PRO A 315 6.73 -7.40 -21.18
N GLY A 316 7.99 -7.67 -20.87
CA GLY A 316 9.00 -7.96 -21.89
C GLY A 316 9.48 -6.78 -22.74
N VAL A 317 9.19 -5.52 -22.38
CA VAL A 317 9.66 -4.37 -23.16
C VAL A 317 11.14 -4.10 -22.90
N ARG A 318 11.95 -4.19 -23.96
CA ARG A 318 13.40 -4.02 -23.89
C ARG A 318 13.79 -2.63 -23.37
N GLY A 319 14.72 -2.58 -22.42
CA GLY A 319 15.28 -1.32 -21.90
C GLY A 319 14.44 -0.67 -20.80
N TYR A 320 13.33 -1.30 -20.40
CA TYR A 320 12.49 -0.84 -19.30
C TYR A 320 12.62 -1.76 -18.09
N TRP A 321 12.20 -1.27 -16.92
CA TRP A 321 12.24 -2.01 -15.65
C TRP A 321 11.46 -3.33 -15.71
N CYS A 322 10.44 -3.40 -16.56
CA CYS A 322 9.53 -4.53 -16.78
C CYS A 322 10.03 -5.54 -17.84
N GLU A 323 11.27 -5.41 -18.34
CA GLU A 323 11.81 -6.27 -19.42
C GLU A 323 11.81 -7.77 -19.06
N ASP A 324 12.00 -8.10 -17.78
CA ASP A 324 12.03 -9.47 -17.29
C ASP A 324 10.80 -9.78 -16.41
N TYR A 325 9.66 -9.15 -16.67
CA TYR A 325 8.43 -9.36 -15.90
C TYR A 325 7.31 -9.96 -16.76
N PHE A 326 6.59 -10.91 -16.18
CA PHE A 326 5.23 -11.24 -16.57
C PHE A 326 4.25 -10.53 -15.63
N PHE A 327 3.12 -10.07 -16.18
CA PHE A 327 2.04 -9.44 -15.43
C PHE A 327 0.70 -10.14 -15.63
N CYS A 328 0.72 -11.37 -16.16
CA CYS A 328 -0.46 -12.18 -16.48
C CYS A 328 -1.00 -12.96 -15.29
N LEU A 329 -0.58 -12.63 -14.06
CA LEU A 329 -1.07 -13.33 -12.89
C LEU A 329 -2.56 -13.04 -12.72
N GLU A 330 -3.36 -14.09 -12.71
CA GLU A 330 -4.76 -14.04 -12.33
C GLU A 330 -4.89 -14.66 -10.95
N ILE A 331 -5.52 -13.91 -10.06
CA ILE A 331 -5.89 -14.37 -8.73
C ILE A 331 -7.39 -14.12 -8.68
N GLU A 332 -8.20 -15.09 -8.28
CA GLU A 332 -9.64 -14.91 -8.10
C GLU A 332 -9.94 -14.40 -6.68
N ASP A 333 -11.19 -14.06 -6.36
CA ASP A 333 -11.57 -13.67 -4.99
C ASP A 333 -11.43 -14.85 -4.02
N ASP A 334 -11.71 -16.08 -4.49
CA ASP A 334 -11.60 -17.32 -3.72
C ASP A 334 -10.15 -17.71 -3.38
N ASP A 335 -9.17 -17.15 -4.10
CA ASP A 335 -7.74 -17.36 -3.87
C ASP A 335 -7.11 -16.35 -2.90
N LEU A 336 -7.89 -15.39 -2.40
CA LEU A 336 -7.40 -14.42 -1.42
C LEU A 336 -7.12 -15.10 -0.07
N PRO A 337 -6.14 -14.61 0.71
CA PRO A 337 -5.81 -15.23 2.01
C PRO A 337 -6.86 -14.96 3.11
N TRP A 338 -7.97 -14.29 2.77
CA TRP A 338 -9.13 -13.99 3.61
C TRP A 338 -10.41 -14.24 2.82
N ASP A 339 -11.53 -14.44 3.53
CA ASP A 339 -12.85 -14.55 2.90
C ASP A 339 -13.40 -13.13 2.63
N VAL A 340 -13.78 -12.87 1.38
CA VAL A 340 -14.33 -11.57 0.95
C VAL A 340 -15.71 -11.26 1.54
N ASN A 341 -16.42 -12.28 2.02
CA ASN A 341 -17.74 -12.14 2.64
C ASN A 341 -17.68 -12.03 4.16
N GLU A 342 -16.50 -12.22 4.76
CA GLU A 342 -16.31 -12.08 6.20
C GLU A 342 -16.43 -10.60 6.60
N GLN A 343 -17.45 -10.30 7.41
CA GLN A 343 -17.59 -8.99 8.05
C GLN A 343 -16.98 -9.05 9.45
N ASP A 344 -16.15 -8.05 9.78
CA ASP A 344 -15.55 -7.85 11.09
C ASP A 344 -16.57 -7.48 12.19
#